data_AF-A0ABC9D4A6-F1
#
_entry.id   AF-A0ABC9D4A6-F1
#
_cell.length_a   1.000
_cell.length_b   1.000
_cell.length_c   1.000
_cell.angle_alpha   90.00
_cell.angle_beta   90.00
_cell.angle_gamma   90.00
#
_symmetry.space_group_name_H-M   'P 1'
#
loop_
_entity.id
_entity.type
_entity.pdbx_description
1 polymer ?
#
loop_
_entity_poly.entity_id
_entity_poly.type
_entity_poly.pdbx_seq_one_letter_code
_entity_poly.pdbx_strand_id
1 'polypeptide(L)'
;MAAAAEEPRLLGSVPRMEDAGEIDSTAGEQGQPRGDDDEEILRFMDSVDGYLLLMDSLSSALRQGWLDLASARHSMGPSRVSSTLFDHKEQSAATKLQVVDHSGLKPSESKPHFALSKWSLEEECHSTNDVGEQASTEPKLRHQGSATTPEDGNHERDATTEDSSTVSDTSNHVQRARSKALSVFGALVSPKLRTAQISFETALELIVELANSRSNMLASFSRLKE
;
A
#
# COMPACT_ATOMS: atom_id res chain seq x y z
N MET A 1 -58.83 -14.35 -33.96
CA MET A 1 -58.76 -14.02 -35.40
C MET A 1 -57.37 -14.43 -35.89
N ALA A 2 -57.31 -15.44 -36.76
CA ALA A 2 -56.22 -15.95 -37.64
C ALA A 2 -54.78 -15.96 -37.07
N ALA A 3 -54.06 -17.05 -36.81
CA ALA A 3 -53.98 -18.41 -37.36
C ALA A 3 -53.70 -18.48 -38.87
N ALA A 4 -52.43 -18.71 -39.23
CA ALA A 4 -52.02 -19.33 -40.48
C ALA A 4 -50.82 -20.25 -40.20
N ALA A 5 -51.12 -21.54 -40.23
CA ALA A 5 -50.19 -22.66 -40.26
C ALA A 5 -49.86 -22.99 -41.71
N GLU A 6 -48.68 -23.55 -41.96
CA GLU A 6 -48.43 -24.42 -43.11
C GLU A 6 -47.41 -25.49 -42.65
N GLU A 7 -47.84 -26.74 -42.79
CA GLU A 7 -47.13 -27.97 -42.49
C GLU A 7 -47.11 -28.82 -43.82
N PRO A 8 -46.69 -30.09 -43.87
CA PRO A 8 -45.46 -30.54 -44.52
C PRO A 8 -45.70 -31.50 -45.72
N ARG A 9 -44.63 -32.00 -46.35
CA ARG A 9 -44.64 -33.21 -47.22
C ARG A 9 -43.37 -34.03 -46.93
N LEU A 10 -43.43 -35.21 -46.29
CA LEU A 10 -43.67 -36.58 -46.85
C LEU A 10 -42.82 -36.84 -48.11
N LEU A 11 -42.00 -37.88 -48.26
CA LEU A 11 -42.20 -39.30 -47.90
C LEU A 11 -40.91 -40.13 -48.16
N GLY A 12 -40.71 -41.23 -47.40
CA GLY A 12 -39.94 -42.43 -47.80
C GLY A 12 -38.46 -42.47 -47.41
N SER A 13 -37.84 -43.57 -46.97
CA SER A 13 -38.25 -44.96 -46.78
C SER A 13 -37.21 -45.63 -45.87
N VAL A 14 -37.64 -46.56 -45.03
CA VAL A 14 -36.77 -47.48 -44.27
C VAL A 14 -36.25 -48.57 -45.21
N PRO A 15 -35.01 -49.05 -45.01
CA PRO A 15 -34.82 -50.48 -44.85
C PRO A 15 -34.01 -50.84 -43.60
N ARG A 16 -34.50 -51.88 -42.93
CA ARG A 16 -33.90 -52.66 -41.84
C ARG A 16 -32.89 -53.64 -42.44
N MET A 17 -31.67 -53.73 -41.90
CA MET A 17 -30.97 -55.01 -41.71
C MET A 17 -29.77 -54.86 -40.77
N GLU A 18 -29.63 -55.86 -39.89
CA GLU A 18 -28.55 -56.10 -38.96
C GLU A 18 -27.26 -56.48 -39.71
N ASP A 19 -26.08 -56.06 -39.23
CA ASP A 19 -24.90 -56.93 -39.15
C ASP A 19 -23.82 -56.34 -38.22
N ALA A 20 -23.12 -57.25 -37.56
CA ALA A 20 -22.06 -57.03 -36.60
C ALA A 20 -20.81 -56.41 -37.23
N GLY A 21 -20.16 -55.53 -36.46
CA GLY A 21 -18.88 -54.96 -36.79
C GLY A 21 -18.17 -54.55 -35.52
N GLU A 22 -17.54 -55.54 -34.88
CA GLU A 22 -16.51 -55.35 -33.87
C GLU A 22 -15.38 -54.50 -34.47
N ILE A 23 -15.25 -53.26 -34.02
CA ILE A 23 -14.01 -52.48 -34.17
C ILE A 23 -13.49 -52.18 -32.78
N ASP A 24 -12.56 -53.03 -32.36
CA ASP A 24 -11.47 -52.63 -31.48
C ASP A 24 -10.84 -51.35 -32.06
N SER A 25 -10.96 -50.28 -31.29
CA SER A 25 -10.17 -49.07 -31.46
C SER A 25 -9.91 -48.53 -30.07
N THR A 26 -9.03 -49.23 -29.39
CA THR A 26 -8.08 -48.67 -28.44
C THR A 26 -7.35 -47.47 -29.06
N ALA A 27 -8.01 -46.30 -29.07
CA ALA A 27 -7.40 -45.02 -29.36
C ALA A 27 -7.32 -44.25 -28.05
N GLY A 28 -6.12 -44.23 -27.47
CA GLY A 28 -5.85 -43.69 -26.15
C GLY A 28 -6.47 -42.32 -25.93
N GLU A 29 -7.29 -42.23 -24.88
CA GLU A 29 -7.44 -41.01 -24.13
C GLU A 29 -6.03 -40.58 -23.69
N GLN A 30 -5.41 -39.69 -24.46
CA GLN A 30 -4.47 -38.75 -23.89
C GLN A 30 -5.29 -37.86 -22.97
N GLY A 31 -5.56 -38.37 -21.76
CA GLY A 31 -5.98 -37.59 -20.62
C GLY A 31 -4.83 -36.67 -20.25
N GLN A 32 -4.72 -35.56 -20.97
CA GLN A 32 -4.07 -34.38 -20.42
C GLN A 32 -4.81 -34.06 -19.12
N PRO A 33 -4.11 -33.89 -17.99
CA PRO A 33 -4.79 -33.72 -16.71
C PRO A 33 -5.61 -32.44 -16.77
N ARG A 34 -6.94 -32.56 -16.86
CA ARG A 34 -7.89 -31.44 -16.70
C ARG A 34 -7.62 -30.60 -15.44
N GLY A 35 -6.87 -31.13 -14.48
CA GLY A 35 -6.50 -30.44 -13.25
C GLY A 35 -5.55 -29.26 -13.43
N ASP A 36 -4.73 -29.21 -14.47
CA ASP A 36 -3.77 -28.11 -14.64
C ASP A 36 -4.47 -26.80 -15.06
N ASP A 37 -5.47 -26.91 -15.94
CA ASP A 37 -6.29 -25.78 -16.38
C ASP A 37 -7.20 -25.28 -15.23
N ASP A 38 -7.83 -26.21 -14.51
CA ASP A 38 -8.69 -25.89 -13.36
C ASP A 38 -7.90 -25.18 -12.24
N GLU A 39 -6.68 -25.64 -11.95
CA GLU A 39 -5.78 -25.01 -10.98
C GLU A 39 -5.39 -23.59 -11.41
N GLU A 40 -5.21 -23.36 -12.72
CA GLU A 40 -4.93 -22.03 -13.21
C GLU A 40 -6.11 -21.07 -13.16
N ILE A 41 -7.31 -21.58 -13.44
CA ILE A 41 -8.57 -20.84 -13.25
C ILE A 41 -8.69 -20.42 -11.78
N LEU A 42 -8.46 -21.34 -10.83
CA LEU A 42 -8.51 -21.03 -9.40
C LEU A 42 -7.47 -19.98 -9.01
N ARG A 43 -6.21 -20.12 -9.46
CA ARG A 43 -5.16 -19.11 -9.20
C ARG A 43 -5.51 -17.72 -9.75
N PHE A 44 -6.16 -17.66 -10.92
CA PHE A 44 -6.64 -16.39 -11.45
C PHE A 44 -7.79 -15.82 -10.61
N MET A 45 -8.79 -16.63 -10.24
CA MET A 45 -9.89 -16.19 -9.39
C MET A 45 -9.39 -15.67 -8.04
N ASP A 46 -8.46 -16.37 -7.40
CA ASP A 46 -7.84 -15.93 -6.15
C ASP A 46 -7.07 -14.60 -6.32
N SER A 47 -6.38 -14.42 -7.46
CA SER A 47 -5.68 -13.16 -7.75
C SER A 47 -6.65 -11.99 -7.96
N VAL A 48 -7.83 -12.25 -8.54
CA VAL A 48 -8.89 -11.23 -8.72
C VAL A 48 -9.50 -10.89 -7.38
N ASP A 49 -9.84 -11.88 -6.55
CA ASP A 49 -10.40 -11.65 -5.21
C ASP A 49 -9.42 -10.84 -4.34
N GLY A 50 -8.15 -11.24 -4.29
CA GLY A 50 -7.11 -10.51 -3.57
C GLY A 50 -6.95 -9.06 -4.05
N TYR A 51 -7.03 -8.81 -5.36
CA TYR A 51 -7.02 -7.45 -5.91
C TYR A 51 -8.25 -6.62 -5.47
N LEU A 52 -9.44 -7.22 -5.46
CA LEU A 52 -10.68 -6.54 -5.07
C LEU A 52 -10.70 -6.21 -3.58
N LEU A 53 -10.24 -7.13 -2.71
CA LEU A 53 -10.08 -6.87 -1.27
C LEU A 53 -9.11 -5.71 -1.01
N LEU A 54 -8.04 -5.64 -1.79
CA LEU A 54 -7.05 -4.57 -1.69
C LEU A 54 -7.59 -3.23 -2.20
N MET A 55 -8.40 -3.24 -3.27
CA MET A 55 -9.15 -2.05 -3.73
C MET A 55 -10.11 -1.52 -2.66
N ASP A 56 -10.83 -2.40 -1.96
CA ASP A 56 -11.73 -1.97 -0.88
C ASP A 56 -10.96 -1.41 0.31
N SER A 57 -9.87 -2.08 0.71
CA SER A 57 -8.97 -1.62 1.77
C SER A 57 -8.39 -0.24 1.45
N LEU A 58 -7.91 -0.03 0.21
CA LEU A 58 -7.42 1.26 -0.27
C LEU A 58 -8.52 2.33 -0.20
N SER A 59 -9.72 1.99 -0.66
CA SER A 59 -10.86 2.90 -0.64
C SER A 59 -11.26 3.29 0.78
N SER A 60 -11.21 2.34 1.73
CA SER A 60 -11.45 2.59 3.16
C SER A 60 -10.39 3.53 3.75
N ALA A 61 -9.10 3.25 3.51
CA ALA A 61 -8.00 4.09 3.98
C ALA A 61 -8.09 5.53 3.44
N LEU A 62 -8.41 5.69 2.14
CA LEU A 62 -8.59 7.01 1.53
C LEU A 62 -9.80 7.74 2.14
N ARG A 63 -10.95 7.09 2.29
CA ARG A 63 -12.14 7.71 2.90
C ARG A 63 -11.85 8.18 4.32
N GLN A 64 -11.18 7.35 5.12
CA GLN A 64 -10.77 7.70 6.48
C GLN A 64 -9.81 8.89 6.48
N GLY A 65 -8.78 8.87 5.63
CA GLY A 65 -7.81 9.95 5.50
C GLY A 65 -8.45 11.30 5.11
N TRP A 66 -9.35 11.29 4.12
CA TRP A 66 -10.07 12.50 3.70
C TRP A 66 -11.03 13.02 4.77
N LEU A 67 -11.73 12.13 5.48
CA LEU A 67 -12.64 12.51 6.57
C LEU A 67 -11.87 13.13 7.75
N ASP A 68 -10.76 12.52 8.14
CA ASP A 68 -9.92 13.05 9.22
C ASP A 68 -9.23 14.35 8.82
N LEU A 69 -8.81 14.49 7.56
CA LEU A 69 -8.28 15.74 7.03
C LEU A 69 -9.33 16.86 7.05
N ALA A 70 -10.58 16.57 6.66
CA ALA A 70 -11.68 17.52 6.73
C ALA A 70 -11.98 17.91 8.20
N SER A 71 -11.98 16.94 9.11
CA SER A 71 -12.16 17.17 10.55
C SER A 71 -11.03 18.04 11.13
N ALA A 72 -9.79 17.81 10.71
CA ALA A 72 -8.64 18.62 11.07
C ALA A 72 -8.80 20.07 10.59
N ARG A 73 -9.17 20.27 9.31
CA ARG A 73 -9.45 21.61 8.74
C ARG A 73 -10.55 22.34 9.50
N HIS A 74 -11.61 21.65 9.87
CA HIS A 74 -12.71 22.24 10.65
C HIS A 74 -12.24 22.68 12.04
N SER A 75 -11.48 21.84 12.75
CA SER A 75 -11.02 22.14 14.11
C SER A 75 -9.88 23.18 14.17
N MET A 76 -8.95 23.16 13.21
CA MET A 76 -7.80 24.07 13.17
C MET A 76 -8.09 25.40 12.47
N GLY A 77 -9.20 25.47 11.73
CA GLY A 77 -9.55 26.61 10.88
C GLY A 77 -9.01 26.46 9.45
N PRO A 78 -9.72 27.00 8.45
CA PRO A 78 -9.45 26.75 7.03
C PRO A 78 -8.12 27.34 6.54
N SER A 79 -7.56 28.34 7.24
CA SER A 79 -6.28 28.95 6.90
C SER A 79 -5.07 28.10 7.31
N ARG A 80 -5.21 27.29 8.36
CA ARG A 80 -4.09 26.51 8.95
C ARG A 80 -3.81 25.19 8.25
N VAL A 81 -4.80 24.64 7.55
CA VAL A 81 -4.63 23.43 6.74
C VAL A 81 -5.06 23.81 5.34
N SER A 82 -4.16 24.50 4.64
CA SER A 82 -4.39 25.10 3.32
C SER A 82 -3.19 24.84 2.43
N SER A 83 -3.43 24.75 1.12
CA SER A 83 -2.36 24.59 0.12
C SER A 83 -1.41 25.80 0.09
N THR A 84 -1.86 26.96 0.54
CA THR A 84 -1.05 28.18 0.64
C THR A 84 0.09 28.09 1.65
N LEU A 85 0.08 27.10 2.55
CA LEU A 85 1.15 26.84 3.52
C LEU A 85 2.23 25.89 2.98
N PHE A 86 2.00 25.30 1.80
CA PHE A 86 2.99 24.43 1.20
C PHE A 86 4.17 25.27 0.70
N ASP A 87 5.37 24.88 1.11
CA ASP A 87 6.59 25.42 0.56
C ASP A 87 6.73 24.91 -0.88
N HIS A 88 6.83 25.84 -1.84
CA HIS A 88 6.98 25.52 -3.27
C HIS A 88 8.45 25.33 -3.67
N LYS A 89 9.38 25.37 -2.71
CA LYS A 89 10.77 24.98 -2.94
C LYS A 89 10.87 23.49 -3.27
N GLU A 90 11.93 23.14 -3.97
CA GLU A 90 12.26 21.74 -4.23
C GLU A 90 12.54 21.03 -2.90
N GLN A 91 11.82 19.95 -2.65
CA GLN A 91 12.01 19.09 -1.48
C GLN A 91 12.15 17.63 -1.91
N SER A 92 13.08 16.92 -1.29
CA SER A 92 13.21 15.48 -1.48
C SER A 92 11.95 14.77 -0.97
N ALA A 93 11.45 13.81 -1.74
CA ALA A 93 10.25 13.07 -1.37
C ALA A 93 10.52 12.24 -0.11
N ALA A 94 9.66 12.39 0.91
CA ALA A 94 9.72 11.60 2.13
C ALA A 94 9.46 10.11 1.91
N THR A 95 8.90 9.73 0.77
CA THR A 95 8.67 8.33 0.39
C THR A 95 8.94 8.19 -1.09
N LYS A 96 9.77 7.21 -1.48
CA LYS A 96 10.19 6.96 -2.85
C LYS A 96 9.71 5.57 -3.29
N LEU A 97 9.41 5.42 -4.58
CA LEU A 97 9.05 4.15 -5.19
C LEU A 97 10.31 3.54 -5.83
N GLN A 98 10.61 2.29 -5.52
CA GLN A 98 11.70 1.53 -6.12
C GLN A 98 11.11 0.44 -7.01
N VAL A 99 11.64 0.31 -8.22
CA VAL A 99 11.35 -0.85 -9.08
C VAL A 99 12.44 -1.89 -8.81
N VAL A 100 12.03 -3.06 -8.34
CA VAL A 100 12.91 -4.20 -8.07
C VAL A 100 12.93 -5.06 -9.33
N ASP A 101 14.04 -5.00 -10.06
CA ASP A 101 14.28 -5.88 -11.19
C ASP A 101 14.82 -7.23 -10.69
N HIS A 102 14.19 -8.32 -11.10
CA HIS A 102 14.71 -9.66 -10.81
C HIS A 102 15.86 -9.98 -11.77
N SER A 103 17.09 -9.89 -11.27
CA SER A 103 18.33 -10.20 -12.00
C SER A 103 18.42 -11.68 -12.37
N GLY A 104 17.83 -12.07 -13.51
CA GLY A 104 17.97 -13.41 -14.05
C GLY A 104 16.91 -13.87 -15.05
N LEU A 105 15.79 -13.13 -15.18
CA LEU A 105 14.75 -13.44 -16.16
C LEU A 105 14.94 -12.60 -17.43
N LYS A 106 14.66 -13.19 -18.61
CA LYS A 106 14.70 -12.46 -19.88
C LYS A 106 13.81 -11.21 -19.79
N PRO A 107 14.16 -10.07 -20.42
CA PRO A 107 13.35 -8.85 -20.41
C PRO A 107 11.90 -9.06 -20.88
N SER A 108 11.63 -10.13 -21.62
CA SER A 108 10.30 -10.50 -22.11
C SER A 108 9.39 -11.17 -21.06
N GLU A 109 9.92 -11.57 -19.90
CA GLU A 109 9.21 -12.32 -18.85
C GLU A 109 9.28 -11.66 -17.45
N SER A 110 10.12 -10.63 -17.28
CA SER A 110 10.28 -9.94 -15.99
C SER A 110 9.06 -9.09 -15.69
N LYS A 111 8.31 -9.47 -14.65
CA LYS A 111 7.21 -8.65 -14.10
C LYS A 111 7.83 -7.55 -13.23
N PRO A 112 7.56 -6.26 -13.49
CA PRO A 112 8.06 -5.20 -12.63
C PRO A 112 7.46 -5.35 -11.23
N HIS A 113 8.30 -5.46 -10.21
CA HIS A 113 7.90 -5.48 -8.82
C HIS A 113 8.19 -4.14 -8.17
N PHE A 114 7.19 -3.53 -7.55
CA PHE A 114 7.29 -2.23 -6.92
C PHE A 114 7.48 -2.38 -5.41
N ALA A 115 8.44 -1.66 -4.85
CA ALA A 115 8.70 -1.57 -3.42
C ALA A 115 8.68 -0.11 -2.97
N LEU A 116 8.14 0.15 -1.77
CA LEU A 116 8.07 1.50 -1.20
C LEU A 116 9.22 1.70 -0.21
N SER A 117 10.06 2.71 -0.43
CA SER A 117 11.06 3.14 0.55
C SER A 117 10.54 4.37 1.30
N LYS A 118 10.18 4.16 2.57
CA LYS A 118 9.63 5.21 3.44
C LYS A 118 10.75 5.92 4.17
N TRP A 119 10.61 7.23 4.30
CA TRP A 119 11.44 8.10 5.14
C TRP A 119 12.94 7.93 4.86
N SER A 120 13.33 7.84 3.59
CA SER A 120 14.73 7.66 3.18
C SER A 120 15.56 8.78 3.78
N LEU A 121 16.47 8.40 4.68
CA LEU A 121 17.39 9.30 5.35
C LEU A 121 18.38 9.85 4.31
N GLU A 122 18.05 11.00 3.75
CA GLU A 122 18.99 11.85 3.05
C GLU A 122 18.83 13.24 3.66
N GLU A 123 19.24 13.33 4.94
CA GLU A 123 19.53 14.63 5.53
C GLU A 123 20.87 15.09 4.96
N GLU A 124 20.82 15.82 3.84
CA GLU A 124 21.91 16.70 3.46
C GLU A 124 22.01 17.80 4.52
N CYS A 125 22.84 17.53 5.52
CA CYS A 125 23.32 18.46 6.52
C CYS A 125 24.14 19.56 5.81
N HIS A 126 23.46 20.53 5.19
CA HIS A 126 24.07 21.84 4.94
C HIS A 126 24.10 22.63 6.24
N SER A 127 24.91 22.18 7.20
CA SER A 127 25.39 23.03 8.28
C SER A 127 26.65 23.74 7.77
N THR A 128 26.47 24.88 7.11
CA THR A 128 27.54 25.84 6.88
C THR A 128 27.21 27.15 7.58
N ASN A 129 27.86 27.31 8.75
CA ASN A 129 28.46 28.52 9.29
C ASN A 129 27.60 29.76 9.60
N ASP A 130 27.48 30.00 10.92
CA ASP A 130 28.22 31.05 11.67
C ASP A 130 27.60 32.46 11.89
N VAL A 131 27.84 32.90 13.13
CA VAL A 131 27.66 34.20 13.80
C VAL A 131 26.25 34.82 13.93
N GLY A 132 25.84 34.94 15.20
CA GLY A 132 24.83 35.88 15.64
C GLY A 132 24.46 35.70 17.11
N GLU A 133 25.42 35.84 18.03
CA GLU A 133 25.11 36.07 19.45
C GLU A 133 24.22 37.32 19.57
N GLN A 134 22.93 37.12 19.80
CA GLN A 134 22.08 38.15 20.39
C GLN A 134 21.25 37.56 21.53
N ALA A 135 21.44 38.21 22.67
CA ALA A 135 20.85 37.96 23.97
C ALA A 135 19.39 37.47 23.94
N SER A 136 19.18 36.24 24.41
CA SER A 136 17.87 35.79 24.85
C SER A 136 17.48 36.58 26.09
N THR A 137 16.54 37.52 25.93
CA THR A 137 15.71 37.99 27.04
C THR A 137 14.53 37.04 27.16
N GLU A 138 14.66 36.07 28.08
CA GLU A 138 13.57 35.15 28.42
C GLU A 138 12.39 35.91 29.06
N PRO A 139 11.12 35.68 28.66
CA PRO A 139 9.98 36.04 29.48
C PRO A 139 9.82 34.98 30.57
N LYS A 140 10.42 35.25 31.73
CA LYS A 140 10.33 34.43 32.95
C LYS A 140 8.90 34.38 33.47
N LEU A 141 8.27 33.21 33.34
CA LEU A 141 7.02 32.87 34.04
C LEU A 141 7.28 32.86 35.56
N ARG A 142 6.53 33.67 36.31
CA ARG A 142 6.61 33.76 37.76
C ARG A 142 5.98 32.51 38.39
N HIS A 143 6.79 31.56 38.82
CA HIS A 143 6.39 30.59 39.84
C HIS A 143 6.85 31.12 41.21
N GLN A 144 5.86 31.43 42.06
CA GLN A 144 6.04 31.85 43.44
C GLN A 144 5.81 30.62 44.33
N GLY A 145 6.83 30.21 45.11
CA GLY A 145 6.73 29.13 46.09
C GLY A 145 8.08 28.69 46.65
N SER A 146 8.44 29.22 47.84
CA SER A 146 9.44 28.75 48.83
C SER A 146 9.58 27.24 48.96
N ALA A 147 10.63 26.61 49.51
CA ALA A 147 11.99 26.97 49.96
C ALA A 147 12.70 25.63 50.35
N THR A 148 14.00 25.71 50.67
CA THR A 148 14.84 24.80 51.48
C THR A 148 15.34 23.45 50.91
N THR A 149 16.61 23.50 50.47
CA THR A 149 17.79 22.66 50.81
C THR A 149 17.86 21.15 50.52
N PRO A 150 19.08 20.64 50.22
CA PRO A 150 19.32 19.36 49.57
C PRO A 150 19.72 18.25 50.55
N GLU A 151 19.44 17.00 50.21
CA GLU A 151 20.25 15.89 50.70
C GLU A 151 20.41 14.77 49.65
N ASP A 152 21.64 14.29 49.68
CA ASP A 152 22.39 13.30 48.93
C ASP A 152 21.69 11.95 48.67
N GLY A 153 22.02 11.32 47.54
CA GLY A 153 21.43 10.06 47.10
C GLY A 153 22.24 9.39 45.99
N ASN A 154 23.25 8.62 46.40
CA ASN A 154 23.98 7.62 45.62
C ASN A 154 23.07 6.73 44.77
N HIS A 155 23.50 6.39 43.53
CA HIS A 155 23.71 5.00 43.10
C HIS A 155 24.33 4.93 41.70
N GLU A 156 25.56 4.42 41.66
CA GLU A 156 26.13 3.71 40.51
C GLU A 156 25.21 2.55 40.09
N ARG A 157 24.92 2.43 38.79
CA ARG A 157 24.71 1.13 38.14
C ARG A 157 25.29 1.13 36.74
N ASP A 158 26.35 0.34 36.67
CA ASP A 158 26.99 -0.25 35.51
C ASP A 158 26.06 -1.22 34.75
N ALA A 159 26.50 -1.52 33.53
CA ALA A 159 26.28 -2.75 32.77
C ALA A 159 24.99 -2.94 31.94
N THR A 160 25.26 -2.92 30.63
CA THR A 160 24.81 -3.90 29.63
C THR A 160 23.33 -3.96 29.27
N THR A 161 22.99 -3.36 28.13
CA THR A 161 22.01 -3.94 27.20
C THR A 161 22.39 -3.53 25.78
N GLU A 162 23.38 -4.20 25.21
CA GLU A 162 23.48 -4.29 23.76
C GLU A 162 22.44 -5.30 23.25
N ASP A 163 21.91 -5.03 22.06
CA ASP A 163 21.00 -5.85 21.25
C ASP A 163 19.48 -5.62 21.39
N SER A 164 19.07 -4.35 21.43
CA SER A 164 17.70 -3.92 21.09
C SER A 164 17.60 -2.50 20.50
N SER A 165 18.66 -2.00 19.87
CA SER A 165 18.71 -0.59 19.41
C SER A 165 18.17 -0.36 17.99
N THR A 166 18.24 -1.34 17.09
CA THR A 166 17.97 -1.09 15.66
C THR A 166 16.49 -0.82 15.33
N VAL A 167 15.56 -1.49 16.01
CA VAL A 167 14.11 -1.32 15.79
C VAL A 167 13.57 -0.08 16.51
N SER A 168 14.14 0.27 17.66
CA SER A 168 13.72 1.47 18.40
C SER A 168 14.21 2.74 17.71
N ASP A 169 15.44 2.77 17.20
CA ASP A 169 16.02 3.93 16.52
C ASP A 169 15.29 4.27 15.21
N THR A 170 14.92 3.25 14.42
CA THR A 170 14.17 3.44 13.16
C THR A 170 12.75 3.95 13.42
N SER A 171 12.04 3.40 14.40
CA SER A 171 10.70 3.87 14.79
C SER A 171 10.71 5.33 15.28
N ASN A 172 11.70 5.68 16.10
CA ASN A 172 11.89 7.04 16.60
C ASN A 172 12.17 8.03 15.46
N HIS A 173 13.01 7.63 14.49
CA HIS A 173 13.30 8.44 13.30
C HIS A 173 12.04 8.73 12.46
N VAL A 174 11.24 7.69 12.18
CA VAL A 174 9.99 7.84 11.42
C VAL A 174 9.02 8.80 12.10
N GLN A 175 8.84 8.69 13.42
CA GLN A 175 7.97 9.61 14.17
C GLN A 175 8.48 11.05 14.15
N ARG A 176 9.79 11.26 14.22
CA ARG A 176 10.41 12.59 14.10
C ARG A 176 10.16 13.19 12.71
N ALA A 177 10.36 12.40 11.65
CA ALA A 177 10.14 12.85 10.29
C ALA A 177 8.66 13.15 10.00
N ARG A 178 7.73 12.33 10.50
CA ARG A 178 6.28 12.61 10.48
C ARG A 178 5.95 13.94 11.14
N SER A 179 6.50 14.17 12.34
CA SER A 179 6.28 15.40 13.09
C SER A 179 6.85 16.62 12.36
N LYS A 180 8.04 16.49 11.74
CA LYS A 180 8.66 17.52 10.91
C LYS A 180 7.79 17.87 9.71
N ALA A 181 7.25 16.88 9.00
CA ALA A 181 6.35 17.11 7.87
C ALA A 181 5.06 17.85 8.28
N LEU A 182 4.52 17.56 9.47
CA LEU A 182 3.33 18.23 9.98
C LEU A 182 3.60 19.64 10.55
N SER A 183 4.85 19.98 10.87
CA SER A 183 5.20 21.25 11.50
C SER A 183 4.87 22.49 10.65
N VAL A 184 4.72 22.32 9.32
CA VAL A 184 4.26 23.36 8.39
C VAL A 184 2.87 23.91 8.73
N PHE A 185 2.07 23.15 9.47
CA PHE A 185 0.73 23.54 9.93
C PHE A 185 0.73 24.15 11.35
N GLY A 186 1.91 24.33 11.95
CA GLY A 186 2.12 24.92 13.27
C GLY A 186 2.62 23.93 14.32
N ALA A 187 3.00 24.44 15.50
CA ALA A 187 3.56 23.64 16.59
C ALA A 187 2.56 22.66 17.24
N LEU A 188 1.26 22.98 17.19
CA LEU A 188 0.20 22.17 17.76
C LEU A 188 -0.75 21.70 16.65
N VAL A 189 -0.50 20.50 16.17
CA VAL A 189 -1.29 19.87 15.10
C VAL A 189 -2.41 19.03 15.70
N SER A 190 -3.62 19.10 15.13
CA SER A 190 -4.74 18.31 15.64
C SER A 190 -4.46 16.81 15.57
N PRO A 191 -4.99 16.00 16.51
CA PRO A 191 -4.92 14.53 16.42
C PRO A 191 -5.47 14.01 15.09
N LYS A 192 -6.52 14.65 14.56
CA LYS A 192 -7.13 14.29 13.28
C LYS A 192 -6.18 14.46 12.10
N LEU A 193 -5.33 15.49 12.09
CA LEU A 193 -4.36 15.66 11.01
C LEU A 193 -3.27 14.58 11.07
N ARG A 194 -2.87 14.15 12.28
CA ARG A 194 -1.95 13.01 12.46
C ARG A 194 -2.57 11.70 11.97
N THR A 195 -3.83 11.43 12.31
CA THR A 195 -4.54 10.24 11.80
C THR A 195 -4.72 10.28 10.29
N ALA A 196 -4.98 11.45 9.71
CA ALA A 196 -5.04 11.63 8.26
C ALA A 196 -3.70 11.31 7.59
N GLN A 197 -2.58 11.79 8.14
CA GLN A 197 -1.24 11.46 7.66
C GLN A 197 -1.02 9.94 7.62
N ILE A 198 -1.31 9.24 8.72
CA ILE A 198 -1.16 7.78 8.81
C ILE A 198 -2.06 7.08 7.78
N SER A 199 -3.30 7.53 7.62
CA SER A 199 -4.25 6.93 6.66
C SER A 199 -3.76 7.06 5.21
N PHE A 200 -3.16 8.22 4.85
CA PHE A 200 -2.57 8.41 3.52
C PHE A 200 -1.27 7.63 3.34
N GLU A 201 -0.45 7.47 4.39
CA GLU A 201 0.71 6.58 4.34
C GLU A 201 0.29 5.13 4.07
N THR A 202 -0.70 4.63 4.80
CA THR A 202 -1.28 3.29 4.56
C THR A 202 -1.86 3.19 3.15
N ALA A 203 -2.53 4.22 2.65
CA ALA A 203 -3.03 4.23 1.28
C ALA A 203 -1.90 4.11 0.24
N LEU A 204 -0.72 4.73 0.46
CA LEU A 204 0.43 4.56 -0.42
C LEU A 204 0.95 3.13 -0.44
N GLU A 205 0.99 2.47 0.72
CA GLU A 205 1.36 1.05 0.83
C GLU A 205 0.40 0.17 0.02
N LEU A 206 -0.90 0.38 0.23
CA LEU A 206 -1.95 -0.36 -0.47
C LEU A 206 -1.91 -0.11 -1.98
N ILE A 207 -1.60 1.11 -2.45
CA ILE A 207 -1.45 1.40 -3.88
C ILE A 207 -0.30 0.60 -4.50
N VAL A 208 0.84 0.48 -3.81
CA VAL A 208 1.98 -0.30 -4.29
C VAL A 208 1.65 -1.78 -4.33
N GLU A 209 1.05 -2.32 -3.27
CA GLU A 209 0.57 -3.69 -3.24
C GLU A 209 -0.46 -3.94 -4.35
N LEU A 210 -1.32 -2.97 -4.64
CA LEU A 210 -2.36 -3.06 -5.67
C LEU A 210 -1.76 -3.07 -7.06
N ALA A 211 -0.72 -2.27 -7.31
CA ALA A 211 0.02 -2.30 -8.56
C ALA A 211 0.68 -3.67 -8.77
N ASN A 212 1.31 -4.22 -7.73
CA ASN A 212 1.92 -5.55 -7.77
C ASN A 212 0.86 -6.66 -7.98
N SER A 213 -0.26 -6.59 -7.26
CA SER A 213 -1.38 -7.52 -7.38
C SER A 213 -1.99 -7.48 -8.78
N ARG A 214 -2.15 -6.29 -9.37
CA ARG A 214 -2.60 -6.13 -10.76
C ARG A 214 -1.64 -6.79 -11.75
N SER A 215 -0.33 -6.61 -11.59
CA SER A 215 0.67 -7.29 -12.42
C SER A 215 0.56 -8.81 -12.32
N ASN A 216 0.30 -9.35 -11.13
CA ASN A 216 0.08 -10.77 -10.92
C ASN A 216 -1.21 -11.27 -11.58
N MET A 217 -2.32 -10.56 -11.39
CA MET A 217 -3.61 -10.89 -12.01
C MET A 217 -3.52 -10.93 -13.54
N LEU A 218 -2.91 -9.92 -14.16
CA LEU A 218 -2.73 -9.87 -15.61
C LEU A 218 -1.85 -11.00 -16.13
N ALA A 219 -0.83 -11.40 -15.35
CA ALA A 219 0.02 -12.52 -15.71
C ALA A 219 -0.70 -13.87 -15.58
N SER A 220 -1.49 -14.08 -14.53
CA SER A 220 -2.32 -15.29 -14.40
C SER A 220 -3.35 -15.37 -15.54
N PHE A 221 -3.98 -14.24 -15.88
CA PHE A 221 -4.91 -14.15 -17.02
C PHE A 221 -4.24 -14.46 -18.37
N SER A 222 -2.97 -14.05 -18.54
CA SER A 222 -2.26 -14.28 -19.80
C SER A 222 -1.94 -15.76 -20.02
N ARG A 223 -1.68 -16.52 -18.94
CA ARG A 223 -1.43 -17.95 -19.01
C ARG A 223 -2.71 -18.73 -19.37
N LEU A 224 -3.87 -18.30 -18.88
CA LEU A 224 -5.18 -18.90 -19.19
C LEU A 224 -5.57 -18.82 -20.67
N LYS A 225 -4.94 -17.90 -21.40
CA LYS A 225 -5.22 -17.66 -22.81
C LYS A 225 -4.30 -18.47 -23.74
N GLU A 226 -3.21 -19.00 -23.21
CA GLU A 226 -2.23 -19.80 -23.96
C GLU A 226 -2.68 -21.26 -24.07
#